data_AF-A0A5S6QVT9-F1
#
_entry.id   AF-A0A5S6QVT9-F1
#
_cell.length_a   1.000
_cell.length_b   1.000
_cell.length_c   1.000
_cell.angle_alpha   90.00
_cell.angle_beta   90.00
_cell.angle_gamma   90.00
#
_symmetry.space_group_name_H-M   'P 1'
#
loop_
_entity.id
_entity.type
_entity.pdbx_description
1 polymer ?
#
loop_
_entity_poly.entity_id
_entity_poly.type
_entity_poly.pdbx_seq_one_letter_code
_entity_poly.pdbx_strand_id
1 'polypeptide(L)'
;MIPVSPKKAQNSLLWLALACEKQRAPPVDLVEAPISAATTVHRSTGDISFGVKKQRRRRKRKLTGCSNVDLLEKTGLQVRHFAISSMTGEEREKQKARLAIQFGAKSAKQPYVNYKELKVQRQLQEAKRLEALKQIANLRIKGNKKKKKQKRKTKHR
;
A
#
# COMPACT_ATOMS: atom_id res chain seq x y z
N MET A 1 8.03 11.82 57.33
CA MET A 1 7.17 10.74 56.78
C MET A 1 7.61 10.43 55.36
N ILE A 2 7.91 9.15 55.08
CA ILE A 2 8.23 8.55 53.76
C ILE A 2 6.88 8.22 53.05
N PRO A 3 6.78 7.83 51.77
CA PRO A 3 7.35 8.29 50.48
C PRO A 3 6.23 8.60 49.46
N VAL A 4 6.50 9.19 48.28
CA VAL A 4 5.93 8.66 47.02
C VAL A 4 6.83 8.99 45.82
N SER A 5 7.46 7.96 45.28
CA SER A 5 7.70 7.82 43.83
C SER A 5 6.76 6.70 43.37
N PRO A 6 6.19 6.73 42.14
CA PRO A 6 7.03 6.44 41.00
C PRO A 6 6.70 7.19 39.69
N LYS A 7 7.76 7.73 39.07
CA LYS A 7 7.88 7.89 37.62
C LYS A 7 7.81 6.51 36.95
N LYS A 8 6.62 5.95 36.71
CA LYS A 8 6.46 4.63 36.07
C LYS A 8 5.33 4.53 35.03
N ALA A 9 4.83 5.65 34.49
CA ALA A 9 3.72 5.61 33.52
C ALA A 9 4.09 5.98 32.07
N GLN A 10 5.31 6.44 31.79
CA GLN A 10 5.65 6.94 30.44
C GLN A 10 6.34 5.91 29.53
N ASN A 11 6.73 4.74 30.04
CA ASN A 11 7.49 3.76 29.25
C ASN A 11 6.63 2.69 28.55
N SER A 12 5.34 2.54 28.85
CA SER A 12 4.54 1.43 28.28
C SER A 12 4.32 1.54 26.77
N LEU A 13 4.28 2.76 26.23
CA LEU A 13 4.10 3.00 24.79
C LEU A 13 5.39 2.83 23.98
N LEU A 14 6.56 3.07 24.58
CA LEU A 14 7.85 2.87 23.93
C LEU A 14 8.18 1.38 23.77
N TRP A 15 7.83 0.54 24.74
CA TRP A 15 8.00 -0.92 24.64
C TRP A 15 7.17 -1.55 23.50
N LEU A 16 5.97 -1.00 23.23
CA LEU A 16 5.13 -1.45 22.12
C LEU A 16 5.72 -1.10 20.75
N ALA A 17 6.44 0.01 20.63
CA ALA A 17 7.13 0.39 19.40
C ALA A 17 8.36 -0.50 19.12
N LEU A 18 9.12 -0.84 20.16
CA LEU A 18 10.32 -1.68 20.05
C LEU A 18 10.00 -3.15 19.73
N ALA A 19 8.85 -3.66 20.16
CA ALA A 19 8.44 -5.05 19.93
C ALA A 19 8.05 -5.35 18.46
N CYS A 20 7.83 -4.33 17.63
CA CYS A 20 7.45 -4.49 16.22
C CYS A 20 8.64 -4.45 15.25
N GLU A 21 9.86 -4.14 15.70
CA GLU A 21 11.02 -3.93 14.82
C GLU A 21 11.83 -5.22 14.57
N LYS A 22 11.46 -6.36 15.18
CA LYS A 22 12.30 -7.56 15.23
C LYS A 22 12.00 -8.65 14.20
N GLN A 23 11.45 -8.31 13.02
CA GLN A 23 11.34 -9.25 11.89
C GLN A 23 11.64 -8.61 10.52
N ARG A 24 12.81 -7.97 10.39
CA ARG A 24 13.45 -7.81 9.08
C ARG A 24 14.64 -8.77 8.98
N ALA A 25 14.51 -9.69 8.03
CA ALA A 25 15.51 -10.68 7.64
C ALA A 25 16.83 -10.00 7.20
N PRO A 26 17.98 -10.72 7.32
CA PRO A 26 19.31 -10.15 7.09
C PRO A 26 19.57 -9.79 5.61
N PRO A 27 20.49 -8.85 5.36
CA PRO A 27 20.98 -8.55 4.01
C PRO A 27 21.92 -9.67 3.57
N VAL A 28 21.63 -10.33 2.45
CA VAL A 28 22.62 -11.20 1.81
C VAL A 28 23.48 -10.33 0.91
N ASP A 29 24.62 -10.00 1.48
CA ASP A 29 25.97 -9.89 0.94
C ASP A 29 26.20 -9.73 -0.57
N LEU A 30 27.02 -8.70 -0.83
CA LEU A 30 27.87 -8.56 -2.00
C LEU A 30 28.57 -9.87 -2.36
N VAL A 31 28.57 -10.20 -3.65
CA VAL A 31 29.69 -10.89 -4.27
C VAL A 31 30.15 -10.04 -5.44
N GLU A 32 31.24 -9.32 -5.20
CA GLU A 32 32.13 -8.79 -6.23
C GLU A 32 32.89 -9.94 -6.91
N ALA A 33 33.20 -9.74 -8.20
CA ALA A 33 34.43 -10.11 -8.92
C ALA A 33 34.17 -10.74 -10.31
N PRO A 34 35.10 -10.69 -11.28
CA PRO A 34 36.14 -9.67 -11.53
C PRO A 34 36.13 -9.16 -12.99
N ILE A 35 36.78 -8.02 -13.19
CA ILE A 35 37.15 -7.45 -14.48
C ILE A 35 38.29 -8.28 -15.07
N SER A 36 38.09 -8.92 -16.23
CA SER A 36 39.20 -9.29 -17.11
C SER A 36 38.72 -9.80 -18.47
N ALA A 37 38.74 -8.94 -19.47
CA ALA A 37 39.23 -9.25 -20.81
C ALA A 37 39.14 -7.98 -21.67
N ALA A 38 40.28 -7.30 -21.80
CA ALA A 38 40.48 -6.36 -22.90
C ALA A 38 40.40 -7.16 -24.21
N THR A 39 39.45 -6.81 -25.06
CA THR A 39 39.53 -7.15 -26.49
C THR A 39 39.40 -5.88 -27.30
N THR A 40 40.44 -5.71 -28.10
CA THR A 40 40.78 -4.63 -29.01
C THR A 40 39.62 -4.17 -29.88
N VAL A 41 39.48 -2.85 -29.96
CA VAL A 41 38.65 -2.14 -30.93
C VAL A 41 39.12 -2.47 -32.34
N HIS A 42 38.28 -3.13 -33.13
CA HIS A 42 38.37 -3.09 -34.59
C HIS A 42 37.11 -2.42 -35.11
N ARG A 43 37.20 -1.13 -35.44
CA ARG A 43 36.19 -0.43 -36.23
C ARG A 43 36.35 -0.89 -37.67
N SER A 44 35.50 -1.82 -38.12
CA SER A 44 35.25 -2.01 -39.54
C SER A 44 33.97 -1.29 -39.93
N THR A 45 34.07 -0.64 -41.07
CA THR A 45 33.10 0.18 -41.77
C THR A 45 31.81 -0.56 -42.11
N GLY A 46 30.78 0.22 -42.41
CA GLY A 46 29.40 -0.18 -42.45
C GLY A 46 29.07 -1.33 -43.40
N ASP A 47 28.11 -2.11 -42.94
CA ASP A 47 27.09 -2.74 -43.77
C ASP A 47 25.77 -2.63 -42.99
N ILE A 48 24.89 -1.71 -43.41
CA ILE A 48 23.51 -1.71 -42.95
C ILE A 48 22.83 -2.88 -43.65
N SER A 49 23.00 -4.08 -43.08
CA SER A 49 22.25 -5.24 -43.53
C SER A 49 20.78 -5.03 -43.15
N PHE A 50 19.89 -4.90 -44.13
CA PHE A 50 18.45 -4.99 -43.92
C PHE A 50 18.13 -6.39 -43.38
N GLY A 51 18.05 -6.47 -42.05
CA GLY A 51 17.89 -7.72 -41.32
C GLY A 51 16.67 -8.50 -41.78
N VAL A 52 16.95 -9.73 -42.21
CA VAL A 52 16.02 -10.85 -42.39
C VAL A 52 14.86 -10.75 -41.40
N LYS A 53 13.62 -10.73 -41.91
CA LYS A 53 12.39 -10.83 -41.11
C LYS A 53 12.45 -12.12 -40.29
N LYS A 54 12.95 -12.06 -39.05
CA LYS A 54 12.89 -13.17 -38.10
C LYS A 54 11.42 -13.51 -37.87
N GLN A 55 10.97 -14.58 -38.50
CA GLN A 55 9.63 -15.14 -38.31
C GLN A 55 9.49 -15.50 -36.84
N ARG A 56 8.73 -14.68 -36.10
CA ARG A 56 8.52 -14.80 -34.66
C ARG A 56 7.73 -16.10 -34.42
N ARG A 57 8.42 -17.22 -34.18
CA ARG A 57 7.78 -18.50 -33.84
C ARG A 57 6.90 -18.28 -32.60
N ARG A 58 5.59 -18.34 -32.79
CA ARG A 58 4.59 -18.25 -31.72
C ARG A 58 4.78 -19.46 -30.80
N ARG A 59 5.48 -19.27 -29.68
CA ARG A 59 5.56 -20.28 -28.62
C ARG A 59 4.13 -20.59 -28.17
N LYS A 60 3.68 -21.84 -28.36
CA LYS A 60 2.40 -22.28 -27.81
C LYS A 60 2.52 -22.27 -26.28
N ARG A 61 1.85 -21.31 -25.64
CA ARG A 61 1.75 -21.27 -24.18
C ARG A 61 0.99 -22.52 -23.75
N LYS A 62 1.60 -23.37 -22.92
CA LYS A 62 0.86 -24.42 -22.22
C LYS A 62 -0.15 -23.73 -21.31
N LEU A 63 -1.43 -24.02 -21.46
CA LEU A 63 -2.49 -23.60 -20.54
C LEU A 63 -2.22 -24.30 -19.21
N THR A 64 -1.47 -23.67 -18.32
CA THR A 64 -1.37 -24.09 -16.93
C THR A 64 -2.76 -23.93 -16.32
N GLY A 65 -3.27 -24.99 -15.68
CA GLY A 65 -4.57 -24.99 -15.02
C GLY A 65 -4.70 -23.78 -14.10
N CYS A 66 -5.74 -22.98 -14.30
CA CYS A 66 -6.02 -21.81 -13.48
C CYS A 66 -6.44 -22.33 -12.11
N SER A 67 -5.71 -21.98 -11.05
CA SER A 67 -6.18 -22.29 -9.70
C SER A 67 -7.46 -21.49 -9.41
N ASN A 68 -8.29 -21.97 -8.48
CA ASN A 68 -9.51 -21.26 -8.08
C ASN A 68 -9.20 -19.85 -7.53
N VAL A 69 -8.02 -19.67 -6.94
CA VAL A 69 -7.54 -18.37 -6.43
C VAL A 69 -7.24 -17.42 -7.58
N ASP A 70 -6.50 -17.89 -8.60
CA ASP A 70 -6.21 -17.09 -9.80
C ASP A 70 -7.50 -16.69 -10.54
N LEU A 71 -8.50 -17.57 -10.54
CA LEU A 71 -9.81 -17.28 -11.14
C LEU A 71 -10.54 -16.18 -10.36
N LEU A 72 -10.53 -16.25 -9.03
CA LEU A 72 -11.16 -15.23 -8.17
C LEU A 72 -10.48 -13.87 -8.33
N GLU A 73 -9.15 -13.84 -8.41
CA GLU A 73 -8.41 -12.59 -8.65
C GLU A 73 -8.76 -12.01 -10.03
N LYS A 74 -8.72 -12.82 -11.09
CA LYS A 74 -9.08 -12.39 -12.45
C LYS A 74 -10.50 -11.87 -12.55
N THR A 75 -11.47 -12.56 -11.96
CA THR A 75 -12.88 -12.14 -11.97
C THR A 75 -13.05 -10.84 -11.18
N GLY A 76 -12.42 -10.71 -10.01
CA GLY A 76 -12.43 -9.47 -9.24
C GLY A 76 -11.87 -8.28 -10.03
N LEU A 77 -10.85 -8.50 -10.84
CA LEU A 77 -10.29 -7.47 -11.73
C LEU A 77 -11.23 -7.12 -12.88
N GLN A 78 -11.87 -8.10 -13.50
CA GLN A 78 -12.86 -7.85 -14.55
C GLN A 78 -14.03 -7.04 -14.03
N VAL A 79 -14.53 -7.37 -12.83
CA VAL A 79 -15.59 -6.60 -12.16
C VAL A 79 -15.16 -5.15 -11.93
N ARG A 80 -13.93 -4.92 -11.43
CA ARG A 80 -13.41 -3.56 -11.25
C ARG A 80 -13.26 -2.82 -12.57
N HIS A 81 -12.75 -3.47 -13.61
CA HIS A 81 -12.60 -2.86 -14.93
C HIS A 81 -13.97 -2.51 -15.53
N PHE A 82 -14.95 -3.39 -15.40
CA PHE A 82 -16.33 -3.17 -15.85
C PHE A 82 -16.96 -1.97 -15.12
N ALA A 83 -16.84 -1.92 -13.79
CA ALA A 83 -17.34 -0.81 -12.97
C ALA A 83 -16.71 0.53 -13.35
N ILE A 84 -15.42 0.54 -13.71
CA ILE A 84 -14.75 1.76 -14.20
C ILE A 84 -15.21 2.13 -15.61
N SER A 85 -15.56 1.14 -16.44
CA SER A 85 -15.95 1.37 -17.83
C SER A 85 -17.29 2.10 -17.97
N SER A 86 -18.19 1.98 -16.98
CA SER A 86 -19.46 2.71 -16.95
C SER A 86 -19.34 4.16 -16.50
N MET A 87 -18.20 4.56 -15.91
CA MET A 87 -17.96 5.92 -15.45
C MET A 87 -17.53 6.84 -16.61
N THR A 88 -17.84 8.12 -16.51
CA THR A 88 -17.48 9.15 -17.50
C THR A 88 -16.59 10.24 -16.89
N GLY A 89 -15.85 10.96 -17.73
CA GLY A 89 -15.03 12.10 -17.33
C GLY A 89 -13.83 11.77 -16.42
N GLU A 90 -13.46 12.73 -15.58
CA GLU A 90 -12.28 12.66 -14.70
C GLU A 90 -12.33 11.50 -13.70
N GLU A 91 -13.52 11.11 -13.25
CA GLU A 91 -13.68 10.04 -12.26
C GLU A 91 -13.20 8.71 -12.82
N ARG A 92 -13.47 8.45 -14.10
CA ARG A 92 -12.96 7.27 -14.82
C ARG A 92 -11.44 7.25 -14.81
N GLU A 93 -10.80 8.37 -15.10
CA GLU A 93 -9.34 8.48 -15.13
C GLU A 93 -8.72 8.29 -13.74
N LYS A 94 -9.31 8.90 -12.71
CA LYS A 94 -8.89 8.73 -11.32
C LYS A 94 -8.96 7.26 -10.89
N GLN A 95 -10.04 6.55 -11.23
CA GLN A 95 -10.18 5.13 -10.89
C GLN A 95 -9.27 4.23 -11.72
N LYS A 96 -9.05 4.52 -13.00
CA LYS A 96 -8.04 3.82 -13.83
C LYS A 96 -6.64 3.97 -13.26
N ALA A 97 -6.24 5.18 -12.87
CA ALA A 97 -4.95 5.44 -12.27
C ALA A 97 -4.78 4.67 -10.95
N ARG A 98 -5.80 4.65 -10.10
CA ARG A 98 -5.81 3.85 -8.86
C ARG A 98 -5.66 2.36 -9.13
N LEU A 99 -6.39 1.83 -10.10
CA LEU A 99 -6.30 0.43 -10.51
C LEU A 99 -4.87 0.10 -11.00
N ALA A 100 -4.29 0.95 -11.84
CA ALA A 100 -2.92 0.77 -12.33
C ALA A 100 -1.89 0.77 -11.19
N ILE A 101 -2.04 1.67 -10.21
CA ILE A 101 -1.17 1.73 -9.03
C ILE A 101 -1.28 0.45 -8.19
N GLN A 102 -2.48 -0.11 -8.03
CA GLN A 102 -2.66 -1.41 -7.36
C GLN A 102 -1.90 -2.55 -8.06
N PHE A 103 -1.71 -2.45 -9.38
CA PHE A 103 -0.90 -3.38 -10.17
C PHE A 103 0.60 -3.06 -10.18
N GLY A 104 1.05 -2.12 -9.36
CA GLY A 104 2.46 -1.75 -9.25
C GLY A 104 2.90 -0.66 -10.21
N ALA A 105 1.99 0.00 -10.94
CA ALA A 105 2.34 1.21 -11.66
C ALA A 105 2.77 2.31 -10.68
N LYS A 106 3.77 3.11 -11.08
CA LYS A 106 4.20 4.26 -10.28
C LYS A 106 3.10 5.32 -10.28
N SER A 107 2.85 5.91 -9.12
CA SER A 107 1.90 7.02 -8.99
C SER A 107 2.44 8.28 -9.68
N ALA A 108 1.51 9.16 -10.08
CA ALA A 108 1.88 10.48 -10.57
C ALA A 108 2.63 11.27 -9.49
N LYS A 109 3.59 12.10 -9.92
CA LYS A 109 4.30 13.01 -9.02
C LYS A 109 3.30 13.98 -8.39
N GLN A 110 3.41 14.16 -7.09
CA GLN A 110 2.62 15.18 -6.40
C GLN A 110 3.13 16.57 -6.82
N PRO A 111 2.24 17.57 -6.95
CA PRO A 111 2.66 18.94 -7.15
C PRO A 111 3.50 19.41 -5.96
N TYR A 112 4.44 20.32 -6.21
CA TYR A 112 5.19 20.96 -5.13
C TYR A 112 4.24 21.77 -4.24
N VAL A 113 4.40 21.63 -2.93
CA VAL A 113 3.68 22.41 -1.93
C VAL A 113 4.70 22.92 -0.92
N ASN A 114 4.58 24.18 -0.51
CA ASN A 114 5.45 24.78 0.48
C ASN A 114 5.32 24.03 1.82
N TYR A 115 6.45 23.75 2.48
CA TYR A 115 6.49 23.05 3.76
C TYR A 115 5.63 23.72 4.84
N LYS A 116 5.59 25.06 4.89
CA LYS A 116 4.79 25.79 5.89
C LYS A 116 3.31 25.49 5.73
N GLU A 117 2.81 25.49 4.50
CA GLU A 117 1.41 25.19 4.17
C GLU A 117 1.09 23.71 4.44
N LEU A 118 2.00 22.81 4.04
CA LEU A 118 1.83 21.37 4.25
C LEU A 118 1.75 21.00 5.73
N LYS A 119 2.52 21.69 6.58
CA LYS A 119 2.45 21.52 8.05
C LYS A 119 1.09 21.93 8.60
N VAL A 120 0.55 23.08 8.16
CA VAL A 120 -0.78 23.56 8.57
C VAL A 120 -1.87 22.59 8.12
N GLN A 121 -1.82 22.13 6.87
CA GLN A 121 -2.78 21.14 6.35
C GLN A 121 -2.76 19.83 7.15
N ARG A 122 -1.56 19.36 7.53
CA ARG A 122 -1.41 18.15 8.35
C ARG A 122 -2.05 18.31 9.73
N GLN A 123 -1.82 19.43 10.41
CA GLN A 123 -2.41 19.71 11.72
C GLN A 123 -3.94 19.77 11.65
N LEU A 124 -4.50 20.42 10.63
CA LEU A 124 -5.95 20.46 10.41
C LEU A 124 -6.52 19.07 10.15
N GLN A 125 -5.82 18.22 9.38
CA GLN A 125 -6.25 16.85 9.11
C GLN A 125 -6.20 15.98 10.37
N GLU A 126 -5.17 16.12 11.19
CA GLU A 126 -5.05 15.43 12.48
C GLU A 126 -6.14 15.86 13.45
N ALA A 127 -6.44 17.16 13.55
CA ALA A 127 -7.53 17.67 14.38
C ALA A 127 -8.89 17.08 13.95
N LYS A 128 -9.18 17.07 12.64
CA LYS A 128 -10.40 16.44 12.09
C LYS A 128 -10.48 14.95 12.40
N ARG A 129 -9.36 14.22 12.30
CA ARG A 129 -9.30 12.79 12.65
C ARG A 129 -9.58 12.56 14.13
N LEU A 130 -8.99 13.35 15.02
CA LEU A 130 -9.22 13.26 16.45
C LEU A 130 -10.67 13.57 16.82
N GLU A 131 -11.28 14.55 16.17
CA GLU A 131 -12.69 14.86 16.35
C GLU A 131 -13.60 13.70 15.93
N ALA A 132 -13.37 13.13 14.74
CA ALA A 132 -14.11 11.96 14.26
C ALA A 132 -13.98 10.77 15.22
N LEU A 133 -12.78 10.51 15.75
CA LEU A 133 -12.57 9.45 16.74
C LEU A 133 -13.32 9.72 18.06
N LYS A 134 -13.35 10.97 18.53
CA LYS A 134 -14.15 11.35 19.72
C LYS A 134 -15.64 11.13 19.48
N GLN A 135 -16.15 11.48 18.30
CA GLN A 135 -17.56 11.25 17.94
C GLN A 135 -17.89 9.76 17.94
N ILE A 136 -17.05 8.92 17.31
CA ILE A 136 -17.22 7.46 17.31
C ILE A 136 -17.18 6.88 18.73
N ALA A 137 -16.23 7.31 19.55
CA ALA A 137 -16.13 6.88 20.94
C ALA A 137 -17.39 7.23 21.74
N ASN A 138 -17.89 8.45 21.59
CA ASN A 138 -19.11 8.92 22.25
C ASN A 138 -20.34 8.12 21.82
N LEU A 139 -20.48 7.80 20.52
CA LEU A 139 -21.54 6.94 20.02
C LEU A 139 -21.47 5.54 20.62
N ARG A 140 -20.26 4.95 20.71
CA ARG A 140 -20.04 3.62 21.31
C ARG A 140 -20.41 3.61 22.80
N ILE A 141 -20.02 4.63 23.56
CA ILE A 141 -20.37 4.78 24.97
C ILE A 141 -21.89 4.91 25.15
N LYS A 142 -22.55 5.76 24.35
CA LYS A 142 -24.02 5.94 24.37
C LYS A 142 -24.75 4.63 24.03
N GLY A 143 -24.29 3.91 23.01
CA GLY A 143 -24.83 2.60 22.63
C GLY A 143 -24.74 1.55 23.74
N ASN A 144 -23.59 1.47 24.42
CA ASN A 144 -23.38 0.54 25.53
C ASN A 144 -24.27 0.87 26.75
N LYS A 145 -24.45 2.17 27.05
CA LYS A 145 -25.38 2.61 28.12
C LYS A 145 -26.83 2.21 27.82
N LYS A 146 -27.29 2.35 26.57
CA LYS A 146 -28.65 1.92 26.14
C LYS A 146 -28.83 0.40 26.29
N LYS A 147 -27.86 -0.40 25.83
CA LYS A 147 -27.88 -1.87 25.99
C LYS A 147 -27.91 -2.31 27.46
N LYS A 148 -27.15 -1.65 28.35
CA LYS A 148 -27.14 -1.95 29.79
C LYS A 148 -28.49 -1.63 30.45
N LYS A 149 -29.16 -0.54 30.06
CA LYS A 149 -30.51 -0.20 30.54
C LYS A 149 -31.57 -1.21 30.08
N GLN A 150 -31.52 -1.65 28.82
CA GLN A 150 -32.44 -2.70 28.32
C GLN A 150 -32.27 -4.02 29.08
N LYS A 151 -31.04 -4.50 29.26
CA LYS A 151 -30.76 -5.75 30.01
C LYS A 151 -31.24 -5.72 31.48
N ARG A 152 -31.28 -4.55 32.10
CA ARG A 152 -31.81 -4.40 33.48
C ARG A 152 -33.33 -4.45 33.53
N LYS A 153 -34.02 -3.95 32.50
CA LYS A 153 -35.50 -3.98 32.41
C LYS A 153 -36.04 -5.39 32.11
N THR A 154 -35.33 -6.18 31.30
CA THR A 154 -35.72 -7.58 31.01
C THR A 154 -35.41 -8.57 32.13
N LYS A 155 -34.59 -8.20 33.13
CA LYS A 155 -34.34 -9.05 34.31
C LYS A 155 -35.35 -8.84 35.46
N HIS A 156 -36.19 -7.80 35.38
CA HIS A 156 -37.22 -7.49 36.37
C HIS A 156 -38.64 -7.74 35.86
N ARG A 157 -38.77 -8.41 34.71
CA ARG A 157 -40.00 -9.04 34.24
C ARG A 157 -39.80 -10.54 34.33
#